data_AF-A0A969JFQ4-F1
#
_entry.id   AF-A0A969JFQ4-F1
#
_cell.length_a   1.000
_cell.length_b   1.000
_cell.length_c   1.000
_cell.angle_alpha   90.00
_cell.angle_beta   90.00
_cell.angle_gamma   90.00
#
_symmetry.space_group_name_H-M   'P 1'
#
loop_
_entity.id
_entity.type
_entity.pdbx_description
1 polymer ?
#
loop_
_entity_poly.entity_id
_entity_poly.type
_entity_poly.pdbx_seq_one_letter_code
_entity_poly.pdbx_strand_id
1 'polypeptide(L)'
;MTVDLYQKNTDNLLFTRQLPWTSGFNSISNENVGSLENKGIDISLNTVSTKGSFRWTTDFNITFNRNVIKSLTAEADLTGKGMLHTVQGTGALVQISRKGQLRKEWYIADWAGVDRLTGVPMIYARDQEQYKKTGETLRLKNVKGTDSLTYATNGNIEANRFYQEGKSPDPKFY
;
A
#
# COMPACT_ATOMS: atom_id res chain seq x y z
N MET A 1 -4.43 6.50 -33.62
CA MET A 1 -3.69 5.96 -32.45
C MET A 1 -3.02 7.13 -31.78
N THR A 2 -3.15 7.21 -30.46
CA THR A 2 -2.55 8.24 -29.61
C THR A 2 -1.77 7.57 -28.50
N VAL A 3 -0.61 8.12 -28.16
CA VAL A 3 0.20 7.69 -27.02
C VAL A 3 0.59 8.94 -26.26
N ASP A 4 0.15 9.02 -25.01
CA ASP A 4 0.42 10.14 -24.12
C ASP A 4 1.30 9.68 -22.96
N LEU A 5 2.39 10.41 -22.72
CA LEU A 5 3.28 10.21 -21.59
C LEU A 5 3.10 11.37 -20.62
N TYR A 6 2.93 11.06 -19.34
CA TYR A 6 2.78 12.11 -18.33
C TYR A 6 3.60 11.84 -17.08
N GLN A 7 3.99 12.95 -16.45
CA GLN A 7 4.52 12.99 -15.09
C GLN A 7 3.94 14.23 -14.41
N LYS A 8 3.22 14.02 -13.32
CA LYS A 8 2.59 15.06 -12.50
C LYS A 8 3.15 14.98 -11.08
N ASN A 9 3.77 16.05 -10.64
CA ASN A 9 4.14 16.23 -9.24
C ASN A 9 3.03 17.02 -8.55
N THR A 10 2.59 16.56 -7.38
CA THR A 10 1.58 17.23 -6.56
C THR A 10 2.19 17.51 -5.20
N ASP A 11 2.36 18.79 -4.90
CA ASP A 11 2.71 19.28 -3.58
C ASP A 11 1.45 19.58 -2.78
N ASN A 12 1.59 19.69 -1.46
CA ASN A 12 0.48 19.91 -0.53
C ASN A 12 -0.60 18.83 -0.60
N LEU A 13 -0.15 17.57 -0.58
CA LEU A 13 -1.02 16.42 -0.67
C LEU A 13 -1.97 16.38 0.53
N LEU A 14 -3.28 16.52 0.26
CA LEU A 14 -4.30 16.50 1.32
C LEU A 14 -4.66 15.05 1.67
N PHE A 15 -4.35 14.64 2.90
CA PHE A 15 -4.80 13.36 3.45
C PHE A 15 -5.46 13.53 4.81
N THR A 16 -6.28 12.54 5.14
CA THR A 16 -6.70 12.29 6.52
C THR A 16 -5.55 11.63 7.27
N ARG A 17 -5.09 12.30 8.32
CA ARG A 17 -4.04 11.82 9.20
C ARG A 17 -4.64 11.37 10.52
N GLN A 18 -4.14 10.25 11.05
CA GLN A 18 -4.55 9.78 12.37
C GLN A 18 -3.89 10.56 13.48
N LEU A 19 -4.68 10.81 14.52
CA LEU A 19 -4.22 11.49 15.72
C LEU A 19 -4.00 10.48 16.85
N PRO A 20 -3.09 10.77 17.80
CA PRO A 20 -3.03 10.05 19.05
C PRO A 20 -4.39 10.08 19.77
N TRP A 21 -4.77 8.98 20.40
CA TRP A 21 -6.03 8.85 21.13
C TRP A 21 -6.18 9.88 22.27
N THR A 22 -5.06 10.32 22.84
CA THR A 22 -5.01 11.37 23.87
C THR A 22 -5.50 12.73 23.38
N SER A 23 -5.60 12.94 22.07
CA SER A 23 -6.12 14.19 21.50
C SER A 23 -7.64 14.33 21.60
N GLY A 24 -8.37 13.25 21.90
CA GLY A 24 -9.84 13.23 21.90
C GLY A 24 -10.48 13.12 20.51
N PHE A 25 -9.67 13.06 19.44
CA PHE A 25 -10.12 12.88 18.06
C PHE A 25 -9.43 11.68 17.40
N ASN A 26 -10.13 10.97 16.54
CA ASN A 26 -9.58 9.80 15.83
C ASN A 26 -8.67 10.19 14.65
N SER A 27 -8.94 11.32 14.02
CA SER A 27 -8.21 11.80 12.84
C SER A 27 -8.49 13.27 12.57
N ILE A 28 -7.57 13.92 11.87
CA ILE A 28 -7.79 15.21 11.22
C ILE A 28 -7.78 15.03 9.71
N SER A 29 -8.79 15.58 9.05
CA SER A 29 -8.92 15.53 7.59
C SER A 29 -8.35 16.79 6.96
N ASN A 30 -7.88 16.68 5.71
CA ASN A 30 -7.45 17.80 4.88
C ASN A 30 -6.19 18.54 5.36
N GLU A 31 -5.21 17.81 5.91
CA GLU A 31 -3.88 18.38 6.15
C GLU A 31 -2.93 18.07 5.00
N ASN A 32 -2.00 18.99 4.75
CA ASN A 32 -0.85 18.71 3.91
C ASN A 32 0.03 17.65 4.59
N VAL A 33 0.13 16.48 3.98
CA VAL A 33 0.93 15.36 4.49
C VAL A 33 2.22 15.13 3.68
N GLY A 34 2.51 15.94 2.67
CA GLY A 34 3.72 15.82 1.85
C GLY A 34 3.49 16.01 0.35
N SER A 35 4.25 15.28 -0.47
CA SER A 35 4.14 15.35 -1.93
C SER A 35 4.13 13.98 -2.63
N LEU A 36 3.53 13.95 -3.82
CA LEU A 36 3.26 12.76 -4.62
C LEU A 36 3.73 12.96 -6.06
N GLU A 37 4.35 11.95 -6.66
CA GLU A 37 4.62 11.87 -8.10
C GLU A 37 3.68 10.84 -8.71
N ASN A 38 2.91 11.25 -9.72
CA ASN A 38 2.09 10.37 -10.53
C ASN A 38 2.64 10.34 -11.95
N LYS A 39 2.97 9.17 -12.48
CA LYS A 39 3.49 9.03 -13.84
C LYS A 39 2.87 7.85 -14.55
N GLY A 40 2.72 7.97 -15.86
CA GLY A 40 2.07 6.95 -16.64
C GLY A 40 2.14 7.14 -18.13
N ILE A 41 1.55 6.18 -18.81
CA ILE A 41 1.37 6.15 -20.26
C ILE A 41 -0.08 5.80 -20.56
N ASP A 42 -0.71 6.58 -21.43
CA ASP A 42 -2.05 6.34 -21.96
C ASP A 42 -1.93 5.98 -23.43
N ILE A 43 -2.56 4.87 -23.83
CA ILE A 43 -2.55 4.38 -25.21
C ILE A 43 -4.00 4.27 -25.68
N SER A 44 -4.31 4.96 -26.77
CA SER A 44 -5.63 4.93 -27.39
C SER A 44 -5.54 4.48 -28.84
N LEU A 45 -6.33 3.48 -29.20
CA LEU A 45 -6.47 2.96 -30.57
C LEU A 45 -7.93 3.01 -30.99
N ASN A 46 -8.22 3.83 -32.00
CA ASN A 46 -9.47 3.81 -32.74
C ASN A 46 -9.16 3.45 -34.18
N THR A 47 -9.79 2.40 -34.70
CA THR A 47 -9.67 1.98 -36.10
C THR A 47 -11.03 1.62 -36.66
N VAL A 48 -11.31 2.09 -37.88
CA VAL A 48 -12.46 1.66 -38.66
C VAL A 48 -11.95 0.88 -39.86
N SER A 49 -12.31 -0.39 -39.94
CA SER A 49 -11.99 -1.23 -41.09
C SER A 49 -13.20 -1.36 -42.00
N THR A 50 -12.99 -0.98 -43.25
CA THR A 50 -14.03 -0.87 -44.28
C THR A 50 -13.77 -1.78 -45.48
N LYS A 51 -12.96 -2.84 -45.32
CA LYS A 51 -12.70 -3.78 -46.42
C LYS A 51 -13.93 -4.66 -46.70
N GLY A 52 -14.59 -4.40 -47.84
CA GLY A 52 -15.71 -5.18 -48.36
C GLY A 52 -17.06 -4.77 -47.78
N SER A 53 -18.04 -5.67 -47.84
CA SER A 53 -19.39 -5.48 -47.30
C SER A 53 -19.46 -5.57 -45.77
N PHE A 54 -18.38 -6.00 -45.11
CA PHE A 54 -18.27 -6.08 -43.66
C PHE A 54 -17.51 -4.87 -43.11
N ARG A 55 -18.12 -4.18 -42.13
CA ARG A 55 -17.54 -3.03 -41.46
C ARG A 55 -17.34 -3.36 -39.98
N TRP A 56 -16.13 -3.15 -39.48
CA TRP A 56 -15.84 -3.26 -38.04
C TRP A 56 -15.11 -2.04 -37.52
N THR A 57 -15.41 -1.70 -36.27
CA THR A 57 -14.74 -0.65 -35.52
C THR A 57 -14.08 -1.30 -34.31
N THR A 58 -12.84 -0.91 -34.03
CA THR A 58 -12.16 -1.24 -32.78
C THR A 58 -11.83 0.03 -32.03
N ASP A 59 -12.23 0.02 -30.76
CA ASP A 59 -11.98 1.04 -29.77
C ASP A 59 -11.27 0.36 -28.60
N PHE A 60 -10.01 0.73 -28.38
CA PHE A 60 -9.18 0.19 -27.31
C PHE A 60 -8.47 1.34 -26.59
N ASN A 61 -8.52 1.31 -25.27
CA ASN A 61 -7.80 2.25 -24.42
C ASN A 61 -7.15 1.45 -23.28
N ILE A 62 -5.90 1.77 -22.98
CA ILE A 62 -5.19 1.23 -21.83
C ILE A 62 -4.31 2.31 -21.22
N THR A 63 -4.39 2.44 -19.90
CA THR A 63 -3.58 3.36 -19.11
C THR A 63 -2.70 2.56 -18.16
N PHE A 64 -1.43 2.91 -18.05
CA PHE A 64 -0.57 2.43 -16.97
C PHE A 64 -0.18 3.59 -16.10
N ASN A 65 -0.42 3.48 -14.78
CA ASN A 65 -0.18 4.57 -13.86
C ASN A 65 0.59 4.12 -12.61
N ARG A 66 1.50 4.97 -12.12
CA ARG A 66 2.29 4.74 -10.92
C ARG A 66 2.33 5.99 -10.04
N ASN A 67 1.82 5.84 -8.81
CA ASN A 67 1.81 6.84 -7.75
C ASN A 67 2.94 6.57 -6.74
N VAL A 68 3.87 7.51 -6.54
CA VAL A 68 4.99 7.39 -5.59
C VAL A 68 5.00 8.56 -4.61
N ILE A 69 5.11 8.26 -3.32
CA ILE A 69 5.26 9.29 -2.28
C ILE A 69 6.67 9.87 -2.32
N LYS A 70 6.79 11.19 -2.54
CA LYS A 70 8.10 11.87 -2.65
C LYS A 70 8.58 12.42 -1.32
N SER A 71 7.67 12.86 -0.47
CA SER A 71 7.93 13.28 0.90
C SER A 71 6.71 13.05 1.78
N LEU A 72 6.95 12.95 3.09
CA LEU A 72 5.93 13.04 4.11
C LEU A 72 6.33 14.16 5.08
N THR A 73 5.35 14.87 5.61
CA THR A 73 5.59 15.83 6.70
C THR A 73 5.93 15.09 8.00
N ALA A 74 6.58 15.78 8.94
CA ALA A 74 6.94 15.18 10.23
C ALA A 74 5.68 14.75 11.01
N GLU A 75 4.60 15.49 10.86
CA GLU A 75 3.31 15.20 11.47
C GLU A 75 2.68 13.94 10.88
N ALA A 76 2.80 13.75 9.57
CA ALA A 76 2.28 12.59 8.84
C ALA A 76 3.07 11.30 9.13
N ASP A 77 4.38 11.41 9.36
CA ASP A 77 5.26 10.29 9.69
C ASP A 77 5.94 10.47 11.05
N LEU A 78 5.13 10.45 12.12
CA LEU A 78 5.60 10.65 13.50
C LEU A 78 6.70 9.68 13.94
N THR A 79 6.77 8.49 13.31
CA THR A 79 7.70 7.43 13.69
C THR A 79 8.91 7.32 12.76
N GLY A 80 8.92 8.07 11.65
CA GLY A 80 9.89 7.92 10.56
C GLY A 80 9.78 6.59 9.80
N LYS A 81 8.67 5.85 9.96
CA LYS A 81 8.45 4.51 9.38
C LYS A 81 7.35 4.50 8.33
N GLY A 82 6.58 5.59 8.22
CA GLY A 82 5.50 5.78 7.28
C GLY A 82 4.21 6.26 7.94
N MET A 83 3.35 6.84 7.12
CA MET A 83 2.02 7.28 7.51
C MET A 83 1.04 6.11 7.42
N LEU A 84 0.45 5.71 8.55
CA LEU A 84 -0.58 4.67 8.61
C LEU A 84 -1.93 5.22 8.14
N HIS A 85 -2.68 4.40 7.42
CA HIS A 85 -4.01 4.72 6.92
C HIS A 85 -5.05 3.78 7.53
N THR A 86 -6.12 4.34 8.05
CA THR A 86 -7.31 3.57 8.44
C THR A 86 -8.11 3.29 7.19
N VAL A 87 -8.51 2.03 7.00
CA VAL A 87 -9.48 1.69 5.96
C VAL A 87 -10.89 1.94 6.49
N GLN A 88 -11.58 2.88 5.85
CA GLN A 88 -12.94 3.28 6.17
C GLN A 88 -13.86 2.04 6.20
N GLY A 89 -14.67 1.91 7.25
CA GLY A 89 -15.56 0.76 7.47
C GLY A 89 -14.98 -0.38 8.31
N THR A 90 -13.66 -0.48 8.46
CA THR A 90 -13.02 -1.52 9.30
C THR A 90 -12.35 -0.98 10.55
N GLY A 91 -11.96 0.30 10.56
CA GLY A 91 -11.15 0.88 11.64
C GLY A 91 -9.70 0.34 11.69
N ALA A 92 -9.34 -0.60 10.81
CA ALA A 92 -8.05 -1.28 10.85
C ALA A 92 -6.97 -0.52 10.06
N LEU A 93 -5.75 -0.54 10.62
CA LEU A 93 -4.54 0.04 10.03
C LEU A 93 -3.85 -0.98 9.13
N VAL A 94 -4.41 -1.17 7.94
CA VAL A 94 -3.96 -2.19 6.98
C VAL A 94 -3.22 -1.60 5.78
N GLN A 95 -2.99 -0.29 5.76
CA GLN A 95 -2.31 0.41 4.69
C GLN A 95 -1.28 1.40 5.25
N ILE A 96 -0.17 1.60 4.53
CA ILE A 96 0.89 2.53 4.89
C ILE A 96 1.41 3.28 3.66
N SER A 97 1.76 4.56 3.82
CA SER A 97 2.51 5.33 2.83
C SER A 97 3.92 5.61 3.36
N ARG A 98 4.94 5.35 2.53
CA ARG A 98 6.35 5.59 2.87
C ARG A 98 7.04 6.38 1.77
N LYS A 99 7.99 7.24 2.13
CA LYS A 99 8.81 7.96 1.16
C LYS A 99 9.49 6.98 0.19
N GLY A 100 9.36 7.24 -1.11
CA GLY A 100 9.90 6.43 -2.20
C GLY A 100 9.03 5.22 -2.60
N GLN A 101 7.98 4.91 -1.84
CA GLN A 101 7.09 3.76 -2.08
C GLN A 101 5.76 4.17 -2.71
N LEU A 102 4.96 3.19 -3.12
CA LEU A 102 3.62 3.47 -3.60
C LEU A 102 2.77 4.07 -2.46
N ARG A 103 1.75 4.83 -2.84
CA ARG A 103 0.76 5.31 -1.88
C ARG A 103 -0.07 4.13 -1.35
N LYS A 104 -0.36 4.13 -0.05
CA LYS A 104 -1.26 3.17 0.61
C LYS A 104 -0.92 1.70 0.34
N GLU A 105 0.36 1.35 0.35
CA GLU A 105 0.76 -0.06 0.26
C GLU A 105 0.16 -0.88 1.40
N TRP A 106 -0.15 -2.15 1.13
CA TRP A 106 -0.70 -3.05 2.13
C TRP A 106 0.31 -3.26 3.25
N TYR A 107 -0.18 -3.16 4.48
CA TYR A 107 0.56 -3.38 5.72
C TYR A 107 -0.24 -4.34 6.58
N ILE A 108 0.00 -5.63 6.40
CA ILE A 108 -0.82 -6.71 6.94
C ILE A 108 0.06 -7.85 7.44
N ALA A 109 -0.50 -8.71 8.30
CA ALA A 109 0.19 -9.92 8.73
C ALA A 109 0.24 -10.96 7.60
N ASP A 110 1.37 -11.65 7.47
CA ASP A 110 1.52 -12.74 6.51
C ASP A 110 0.91 -14.03 7.08
N TRP A 111 -0.06 -14.60 6.37
CA TRP A 111 -0.68 -15.88 6.71
C TRP A 111 0.31 -17.04 6.55
N ALA A 112 0.39 -17.91 7.56
CA ALA A 112 1.26 -19.09 7.55
C ALA A 112 0.49 -20.41 7.45
N GLY A 113 -0.84 -20.37 7.47
CA GLY A 113 -1.68 -21.57 7.48
C GLY A 113 -2.34 -21.81 8.82
N VAL A 114 -2.73 -23.04 9.04
CA VAL A 114 -3.39 -23.50 10.26
C VAL A 114 -2.49 -24.56 10.90
N ASP A 115 -2.33 -24.50 12.22
CA ASP A 115 -1.70 -25.57 12.98
C ASP A 115 -2.51 -26.86 12.81
N ARG A 116 -1.85 -27.92 12.33
CA ARG A 116 -2.50 -29.19 12.01
C ARG A 116 -3.03 -29.94 13.24
N LEU A 117 -2.45 -29.71 14.41
CA LEU A 117 -2.84 -30.38 15.65
C LEU A 117 -4.00 -29.64 16.33
N THR A 118 -3.92 -28.33 16.39
CA THR A 118 -4.86 -27.50 17.16
C THR A 118 -5.95 -26.87 16.31
N GLY A 119 -5.78 -26.82 14.98
CA GLY A 119 -6.69 -26.11 14.08
C GLY A 119 -6.60 -24.58 14.20
N VAL A 120 -5.61 -24.05 14.93
CA VAL A 120 -5.50 -22.61 15.19
C VAL A 120 -4.79 -21.91 14.01
N PRO A 121 -5.35 -20.79 13.52
CA PRO A 121 -4.71 -19.87 12.58
C PRO A 121 -3.29 -19.42 12.99
N MET A 122 -2.35 -19.46 12.05
CA MET A 122 -0.94 -19.08 12.25
C MET A 122 -0.53 -17.97 11.28
N ILE A 123 0.33 -17.07 11.77
CA ILE A 123 0.98 -16.01 10.98
C ILE A 123 2.50 -16.04 11.21
N TYR A 124 3.24 -15.43 10.30
CA TYR A 124 4.68 -15.22 10.49
C TYR A 124 4.95 -14.16 11.55
N ALA A 125 5.88 -14.46 12.46
CA ALA A 125 6.34 -13.49 13.47
C ALA A 125 7.33 -12.49 12.84
N ARG A 126 7.22 -11.22 13.21
CA ARG A 126 8.13 -10.16 12.77
C ARG A 126 9.25 -9.98 13.77
N ASP A 127 10.45 -9.72 13.26
CA ASP A 127 11.56 -9.25 14.09
C ASP A 127 11.26 -7.83 14.62
N GLN A 128 10.83 -7.78 15.89
CA GLN A 128 10.47 -6.52 16.54
C GLN A 128 11.68 -5.66 16.86
N GLU A 129 12.84 -6.26 17.10
CA GLU A 129 14.05 -5.51 17.44
C GLU A 129 14.60 -4.81 16.21
N GLN A 130 14.69 -5.53 15.09
CA GLN A 130 15.08 -4.94 13.81
C GLN A 130 14.08 -3.87 13.37
N TYR A 131 12.77 -4.11 13.50
CA TYR A 131 11.76 -3.10 13.18
C TYR A 131 11.91 -1.85 14.05
N LYS A 132 12.22 -1.99 15.35
CA LYS A 132 12.46 -0.84 16.23
C LYS A 132 13.67 -0.02 15.77
N LYS A 133 14.77 -0.69 15.40
CA LYS A 133 16.04 -0.06 14.99
C LYS A 133 15.98 0.59 13.60
N THR A 134 15.40 -0.11 12.63
CA THR A 134 15.53 0.24 11.20
C THR A 134 14.21 0.63 10.55
N GLY A 135 13.08 0.24 11.15
CA GLY A 135 11.76 0.35 10.53
C GLY A 135 11.48 -0.72 9.47
N GLU A 136 12.40 -1.64 9.20
CA GLU A 136 12.21 -2.75 8.26
C GLU A 136 11.34 -3.86 8.87
N THR A 137 10.53 -4.50 8.03
CA THR A 137 9.66 -5.61 8.44
C THR A 137 10.24 -6.93 7.96
N LEU A 138 11.16 -7.51 8.73
CA LEU A 138 11.71 -8.84 8.45
C LEU A 138 11.03 -9.91 9.30
N ARG A 139 10.94 -11.13 8.75
CA ARG A 139 10.44 -12.29 9.48
C ARG A 139 11.47 -12.70 10.52
N LEU A 140 11.01 -12.93 11.74
CA LEU A 140 11.83 -13.43 12.83
C LEU A 140 12.32 -14.84 12.49
N LYS A 141 13.62 -15.08 12.67
CA LYS A 141 14.21 -16.42 12.51
C LYS A 141 14.32 -17.10 13.87
N ASN A 142 14.09 -18.41 13.91
CA ASN A 142 14.36 -19.23 15.10
C ASN A 142 15.85 -19.66 15.15
N VAL A 143 16.22 -20.40 16.20
CA VAL A 143 17.59 -20.92 16.40
C VAL A 143 18.09 -21.82 15.27
N LYS A 144 17.19 -22.35 14.42
CA LYS A 144 17.52 -23.18 13.25
C LYS A 144 17.55 -22.37 11.94
N GLY A 145 17.34 -21.05 12.00
CA GLY A 145 17.31 -20.17 10.82
C GLY A 145 16.02 -20.23 10.01
N THR A 146 14.99 -20.94 10.46
CA THR A 146 13.69 -20.96 9.78
C THR A 146 12.78 -19.85 10.29
N ASP A 147 11.78 -19.45 9.50
CA ASP A 147 10.80 -18.44 9.92
C ASP A 147 10.04 -18.90 11.16
N SER A 148 9.92 -18.02 12.15
CA SER A 148 9.12 -18.22 13.35
C SER A 148 7.66 -17.91 13.08
N LEU A 149 6.75 -18.71 13.65
CA LEU A 149 5.31 -18.54 13.54
C LEU A 149 4.70 -18.16 14.90
N THR A 150 3.55 -17.51 14.87
CA THR A 150 2.73 -17.21 16.05
C THR A 150 1.25 -17.32 15.73
N TYR A 151 0.40 -17.48 16.75
CA TYR A 151 -1.05 -17.56 16.56
C TYR A 151 -1.63 -16.24 16.03
N ALA A 152 -2.62 -16.32 15.16
CA ALA A 152 -3.26 -15.15 14.54
C ALA A 152 -4.33 -14.50 15.44
N THR A 153 -3.96 -14.14 16.67
CA THR A 153 -4.81 -13.31 17.55
C THR A 153 -4.80 -11.85 17.08
N ASN A 154 -5.79 -11.04 17.47
CA ASN A 154 -5.83 -9.62 17.09
C ASN A 154 -4.54 -8.87 17.47
N GLY A 155 -4.06 -9.05 18.71
CA GLY A 155 -2.82 -8.42 19.17
C GLY A 155 -1.59 -8.90 18.40
N ASN A 156 -1.51 -10.19 18.05
CA ASN A 156 -0.42 -10.71 17.24
C ASN A 156 -0.48 -10.19 15.80
N ILE A 157 -1.65 -10.11 15.19
CA ILE A 157 -1.82 -9.56 13.85
C ILE A 157 -1.36 -8.10 13.81
N GLU A 158 -1.75 -7.29 14.78
CA GLU A 158 -1.34 -5.88 14.88
C GLU A 158 0.17 -5.73 15.07
N ALA A 159 0.76 -6.57 15.93
CA ALA A 159 2.18 -6.54 16.21
C ALA A 159 3.05 -7.09 15.05
N ASN A 160 2.52 -7.98 14.21
CA ASN A 160 3.29 -8.71 13.19
C ASN A 160 2.84 -8.38 11.76
N ARG A 161 2.65 -7.08 11.46
CA ARG A 161 2.40 -6.60 10.09
C ARG A 161 3.69 -6.42 9.30
N PHE A 162 3.63 -6.74 8.02
CA PHE A 162 4.73 -6.62 7.08
C PHE A 162 4.37 -5.65 5.96
N TYR A 163 5.35 -4.88 5.48
CA TYR A 163 5.19 -4.09 4.27
C TYR A 163 5.05 -5.02 3.08
N GLN A 164 3.98 -4.83 2.31
CA GLN A 164 3.75 -5.55 1.07
C GLN A 164 4.24 -4.68 -0.10
N GLU A 165 5.55 -4.66 -0.31
CA GLU A 165 6.19 -3.78 -1.29
C GLU A 165 5.55 -3.92 -2.68
N GLY A 166 5.18 -2.78 -3.28
CA GLY A 166 4.57 -2.75 -4.61
C GLY A 166 3.12 -3.28 -4.69
N LYS A 167 2.49 -3.61 -3.54
CA LYS A 167 1.08 -4.00 -3.46
C LYS A 167 0.27 -2.85 -2.83
N SER A 168 -0.44 -2.11 -3.67
CA SER A 168 -1.36 -1.02 -3.28
C SER A 168 -2.77 -1.36 -3.76
N PRO A 169 -3.83 -0.84 -3.12
CA PRO A 169 -5.20 -0.91 -3.65
C PRO A 169 -5.35 -0.11 -4.96
N ASP A 170 -4.47 0.85 -5.23
CA ASP A 170 -4.51 1.63 -6.46
C ASP A 170 -4.13 0.69 -7.63
N PRO A 171 -4.98 0.51 -8.65
CA PRO A 171 -4.71 -0.39 -9.77
C PRO A 171 -3.54 0.14 -10.61
N LYS A 172 -2.75 -0.78 -11.15
CA LYS A 172 -1.54 -0.46 -11.94
C LYS A 172 -1.86 -0.09 -13.39
N PHE A 173 -3.04 -0.49 -13.86
CA PHE A 173 -3.55 -0.19 -15.18
C PHE A 173 -5.06 -0.01 -15.15
N TYR A 174 -5.58 0.73 -16.13
CA TYR A 174 -7.00 0.94 -16.40
C TYR A 174 -7.29 0.60 -17.86
#